data_AF-A0A0Q6ZYR5-F1
#
_entry.id   AF-A0A0Q6ZYR5-F1
#
_cell.length_a   1.000
_cell.length_b   1.000
_cell.length_c   1.000
_cell.angle_alpha   90.00
_cell.angle_beta   90.00
_cell.angle_gamma   90.00
#
_symmetry.space_group_name_H-M   'P 1'
#
loop_
_entity.id
_entity.type
_entity.pdbx_description
1 polymer ?
#
loop_
_entity_poly.entity_id
_entity_poly.type
_entity_poly.pdbx_seq_one_letter_code
_entity_poly.pdbx_strand_id
1 'polypeptide(L)'
;MASIWLKGLGGLAVLGVAGFGAFLWVTAPERQDASVWANLGDPDLAHGREVFFAGGCASCHAPAGAEGDARLVLPGGAPIKSDFGTFHPPNISSDPDVGIGAWTLAEFGDAMTRGVGRSGEHLYPSFPYGSYARMTPQDVNDLYGFLKTLPASDKVAPAHELGFPFNQRLALGGWKFLYFSAAPRVELTDASDLVKRGQYLVEGPGHCGECHTPRDALGGFKSGQWLAGGPNPEGKGTIPNITPGSKSIGSWSAGDIAAYLETGFTPDFDSVGGTMVEVQKNMAQLPASDREAIAAYLKAVPAVQ
;
A
#
# COMPACT_ATOMS: atom_id res chain seq x y z
N MET A 1 -35.26 -44.40 -9.48
CA MET A 1 -34.06 -43.66 -9.92
C MET A 1 -34.08 -42.17 -9.56
N ALA A 2 -35.18 -41.42 -9.76
CA ALA A 2 -35.27 -39.99 -9.42
C ALA A 2 -34.93 -39.62 -7.95
N SER A 3 -35.25 -40.48 -6.98
CA SER A 3 -34.98 -40.27 -5.54
C SER A 3 -33.49 -40.26 -5.15
N ILE A 4 -32.64 -41.03 -5.85
CA ILE A 4 -31.19 -41.06 -5.57
C ILE A 4 -30.51 -39.80 -6.12
N TRP A 5 -30.93 -39.34 -7.29
CA TRP A 5 -30.47 -38.09 -7.88
C TRP A 5 -30.89 -36.86 -7.06
N LEU A 6 -32.12 -36.84 -6.53
CA LEU A 6 -32.59 -35.76 -5.66
C LEU A 6 -31.84 -35.71 -4.31
N LYS A 7 -31.53 -36.87 -3.73
CA LYS A 7 -30.72 -36.97 -2.50
C LYS A 7 -29.25 -36.60 -2.74
N GLY A 8 -28.69 -36.98 -3.89
CA GLY A 8 -27.34 -36.59 -4.32
C GLY A 8 -27.21 -35.08 -4.57
N LEU A 9 -28.20 -34.48 -5.23
CA LEU A 9 -28.29 -33.03 -5.43
C LEU A 9 -28.47 -32.28 -4.10
N GLY A 10 -29.32 -32.79 -3.20
CA GLY A 10 -29.48 -32.23 -1.85
C GLY A 10 -28.20 -32.29 -1.02
N GLY A 11 -27.47 -33.41 -1.07
CA GLY A 11 -26.18 -33.56 -0.40
C GLY A 11 -25.11 -32.59 -0.93
N LEU A 12 -25.02 -32.43 -2.26
CA LEU A 12 -24.10 -31.47 -2.89
C LEU A 12 -24.45 -30.02 -2.55
N ALA A 13 -25.74 -29.67 -2.49
CA ALA A 13 -26.19 -28.33 -2.11
C ALA A 13 -25.81 -28.00 -0.66
N VAL A 14 -26.03 -28.94 0.27
CA VAL A 14 -25.65 -28.78 1.69
C VAL A 14 -24.13 -28.63 1.85
N LEU A 15 -23.34 -29.46 1.16
CA LEU A 15 -21.88 -29.35 1.14
C LEU A 15 -21.40 -28.03 0.55
N GLY A 16 -22.05 -27.55 -0.51
CA GLY A 16 -21.75 -26.25 -1.12
C GLY A 16 -22.03 -25.08 -0.17
N VAL A 17 -23.18 -25.09 0.51
CA VAL A 17 -23.53 -24.06 1.51
C VAL A 17 -22.57 -24.11 2.70
N ALA A 18 -22.26 -25.30 3.22
CA ALA A 18 -21.33 -25.46 4.33
C ALA A 18 -19.90 -25.00 3.93
N GLY A 19 -19.44 -25.35 2.73
CA GLY A 19 -18.15 -24.92 2.20
C GLY A 19 -18.07 -23.40 2.00
N PHE A 20 -19.14 -22.79 1.46
CA PHE A 20 -19.22 -21.34 1.32
C PHE A 20 -19.26 -20.63 2.68
N GLY A 21 -20.03 -21.15 3.65
CA GLY A 21 -20.04 -20.63 5.01
C GLY A 21 -18.68 -20.71 5.70
N ALA A 22 -17.98 -21.84 5.57
CA ALA A 22 -16.62 -22.00 6.07
C ALA A 22 -15.64 -21.03 5.40
N PHE A 23 -15.74 -20.85 4.08
CA PHE A 23 -14.93 -19.87 3.35
C PHE A 23 -15.15 -18.45 3.86
N LEU A 24 -16.41 -18.02 4.02
CA LEU A 24 -16.74 -16.70 4.56
C LEU A 24 -16.23 -16.49 5.98
N TRP A 25 -16.24 -17.55 6.80
CA TRP A 25 -15.71 -17.50 8.17
C TRP A 25 -14.18 -17.39 8.19
N VAL A 26 -13.48 -18.24 7.42
CA VAL A 26 -12.00 -18.23 7.34
C VAL A 26 -11.48 -16.93 6.73
N THR A 27 -12.22 -16.36 5.78
CA THR A 27 -11.81 -15.15 5.07
C THR A 27 -12.48 -13.87 5.57
N ALA A 28 -13.11 -13.94 6.74
CA ALA A 28 -13.73 -12.78 7.37
C ALA A 28 -12.68 -11.69 7.65
N PRO A 29 -13.06 -10.40 7.60
CA PRO A 29 -12.21 -9.30 8.02
C PRO A 29 -11.71 -9.51 9.46
N GLU A 30 -10.39 -9.60 9.63
CA GLU A 30 -9.74 -9.83 10.91
C GLU A 30 -8.97 -8.57 11.35
N ARG A 31 -9.46 -7.95 12.42
CA ARG A 31 -8.83 -6.82 13.10
C ARG A 31 -7.66 -7.27 13.97
N GLN A 32 -6.73 -6.36 14.26
CA GLN A 32 -5.71 -6.58 15.28
C GLN A 32 -6.36 -6.68 16.66
N ASP A 33 -5.66 -7.36 17.58
CA ASP A 33 -6.01 -7.28 18.99
C ASP A 33 -5.88 -5.83 19.48
N ALA A 34 -6.83 -5.36 20.28
CA ALA A 34 -6.85 -3.97 20.76
C ALA A 34 -5.58 -3.59 21.55
N SER A 35 -4.89 -4.56 22.15
CA SER A 35 -3.64 -4.33 22.87
C SER A 35 -2.48 -3.89 21.97
N VAL A 36 -2.52 -4.18 20.67
CA VAL A 36 -1.52 -3.71 19.70
C VAL A 36 -1.47 -2.18 19.64
N TRP A 37 -2.62 -1.54 19.84
CA TRP A 37 -2.79 -0.09 19.75
C TRP A 37 -2.81 0.60 21.12
N ALA A 38 -2.66 -0.17 22.20
CA ALA A 38 -2.69 0.34 23.56
C ALA A 38 -1.29 0.75 24.03
N ASN A 39 -1.21 1.77 24.89
CA ASN A 39 0.01 2.19 25.58
C ASN A 39 1.19 2.59 24.66
N LEU A 40 0.92 3.07 23.45
CA LEU A 40 1.94 3.59 22.52
C LEU A 40 2.45 5.00 22.88
N GLY A 41 1.89 5.61 23.92
CA GLY A 41 2.23 6.98 24.33
C GLY A 41 1.65 8.04 23.39
N ASP A 42 2.05 9.29 23.62
CA ASP A 42 1.71 10.40 22.74
C ASP A 42 2.45 10.26 21.40
N PRO A 43 1.80 10.57 20.26
CA PRO A 43 2.43 10.46 18.95
C PRO A 43 3.55 11.48 18.77
N ASP A 44 4.69 11.03 18.21
CA ASP A 44 5.72 11.95 17.69
C ASP A 44 5.27 12.50 16.33
N LEU A 45 4.82 13.75 16.33
CA LEU A 45 4.31 14.39 15.11
C LEU A 45 5.39 14.66 14.06
N ALA A 46 6.66 14.82 14.48
CA ALA A 46 7.76 15.02 13.54
C ALA A 46 8.04 13.71 12.81
N HIS A 47 8.10 12.60 13.54
CA HIS A 47 8.22 11.28 12.93
C HIS A 47 6.98 10.91 12.10
N GLY A 48 5.79 11.24 12.59
CA GLY A 48 4.54 11.05 11.85
C GLY A 48 4.50 11.77 10.50
N ARG A 49 5.12 12.96 10.43
CA ARG A 49 5.32 13.67 9.16
C ARG A 49 6.26 12.89 8.22
N GLU A 50 7.35 12.33 8.71
CA GLU A 50 8.24 11.49 7.90
C GLU A 50 7.50 10.26 7.36
N VAL A 51 6.74 9.58 8.21
CA VAL A 51 5.92 8.42 7.83
C VAL A 51 4.83 8.82 6.82
N PHE A 52 4.24 10.01 6.92
CA PHE A 52 3.27 10.54 5.95
C PHE A 52 3.87 10.66 4.55
N PHE A 53 5.11 11.17 4.45
CA PHE A 53 5.80 11.25 3.16
C PHE A 53 6.31 9.89 2.71
N ALA A 54 6.90 9.08 3.58
CA ALA A 54 7.32 7.73 3.24
C ALA A 54 6.14 6.89 2.72
N GLY A 55 4.97 7.01 3.38
CA GLY A 55 3.70 6.39 3.03
C GLY A 55 3.08 6.87 1.72
N GLY A 56 3.51 8.01 1.17
CA GLY A 56 2.97 8.60 -0.04
C GLY A 56 1.51 9.07 0.08
N CYS A 57 1.04 9.42 1.28
CA CYS A 57 -0.37 9.73 1.54
C CYS A 57 -0.90 10.86 0.63
N ALA A 58 -0.09 11.90 0.40
CA ALA A 58 -0.43 13.01 -0.47
C ALA A 58 -0.59 12.62 -1.95
N SER A 59 0.11 11.57 -2.42
CA SER A 59 0.08 11.15 -3.83
C SER A 59 -1.31 10.78 -4.32
N CYS A 60 -2.15 10.24 -3.41
CA CYS A 60 -3.50 9.79 -3.73
C CYS A 60 -4.59 10.67 -3.11
N HIS A 61 -4.35 11.21 -1.92
CA HIS A 61 -5.39 11.89 -1.16
C HIS A 61 -5.39 13.42 -1.29
N ALA A 62 -4.28 14.04 -1.73
CA ALA A 62 -4.27 15.46 -2.02
C ALA A 62 -4.99 15.75 -3.35
N PRO A 63 -5.46 16.99 -3.57
CA PRO A 63 -5.96 17.39 -4.88
C PRO A 63 -4.91 17.17 -5.98
N ALA A 64 -5.34 16.75 -7.17
CA ALA A 64 -4.43 16.56 -8.29
C ALA A 64 -3.67 17.86 -8.62
N GLY A 65 -2.34 17.76 -8.75
CA GLY A 65 -1.46 18.91 -8.98
C GLY A 65 -1.27 19.84 -7.77
N ALA A 66 -1.63 19.39 -6.55
CA ALA A 66 -1.33 20.13 -5.34
C ALA A 66 0.20 20.27 -5.14
N GLU A 67 0.62 21.47 -4.77
CA GLU A 67 2.03 21.81 -4.47
C GLU A 67 2.12 22.47 -3.09
N GLY A 68 3.30 22.38 -2.46
CA GLY A 68 3.54 22.97 -1.13
C GLY A 68 2.52 22.47 -0.09
N ASP A 69 2.01 23.39 0.73
CA ASP A 69 1.08 23.07 1.81
C ASP A 69 -0.28 22.54 1.32
N ALA A 70 -0.65 22.77 0.05
CA ALA A 70 -1.86 22.19 -0.51
C ALA A 70 -1.82 20.65 -0.55
N ARG A 71 -0.61 20.06 -0.54
CA ARG A 71 -0.40 18.59 -0.43
C ARG A 71 -0.82 18.04 0.94
N LEU A 72 -0.99 18.89 1.94
CA LEU A 72 -1.41 18.52 3.29
C LEU A 72 -2.94 18.56 3.48
N VAL A 73 -3.70 19.02 2.48
CA VAL A 73 -5.17 18.95 2.49
C VAL A 73 -5.56 17.66 1.77
N LEU A 74 -6.26 16.76 2.47
CA LEU A 74 -6.44 15.37 2.01
C LEU A 74 -7.91 14.97 1.74
N PRO A 75 -8.61 15.66 0.81
CA PRO A 75 -10.02 15.40 0.51
C PRO A 75 -10.26 14.08 -0.24
N GLY A 76 -9.22 13.48 -0.82
CA GLY A 76 -9.36 12.33 -1.72
C GLY A 76 -10.13 12.64 -3.00
N GLY A 77 -10.64 11.56 -3.61
CA GLY A 77 -11.58 11.59 -4.71
C GLY A 77 -10.98 11.64 -6.12
N ALA A 78 -9.68 11.90 -6.27
CA ALA A 78 -9.01 11.84 -7.57
C ALA A 78 -9.12 10.40 -8.17
N PRO A 79 -9.51 10.25 -9.44
CA PRO A 79 -9.69 8.94 -10.04
C PRO A 79 -8.36 8.24 -10.30
N ILE A 80 -8.23 6.99 -9.83
CA ILE A 80 -7.12 6.09 -10.11
C ILE A 80 -7.65 4.97 -11.01
N LYS A 81 -7.26 4.99 -12.28
CA LYS A 81 -7.71 3.99 -13.27
C LYS A 81 -6.91 2.71 -13.11
N SER A 82 -7.56 1.57 -13.37
CA SER A 82 -6.92 0.26 -13.39
C SER A 82 -7.66 -0.68 -14.34
N ASP A 83 -7.10 -1.86 -14.57
CA ASP A 83 -7.77 -2.94 -15.32
C ASP A 83 -9.02 -3.48 -14.60
N PHE A 84 -9.21 -3.15 -13.32
CA PHE A 84 -10.33 -3.59 -12.48
C PHE A 84 -11.46 -2.56 -12.37
N GLY A 85 -11.26 -1.35 -12.92
CA GLY A 85 -12.17 -0.20 -12.81
C GLY A 85 -11.48 1.04 -12.25
N THR A 86 -12.27 2.03 -11.85
CA THR A 86 -11.77 3.29 -11.27
C THR A 86 -11.88 3.27 -9.75
N PHE A 87 -10.75 3.43 -9.07
CA PHE A 87 -10.70 3.66 -7.64
C PHE A 87 -10.73 5.17 -7.35
N HIS A 88 -11.31 5.51 -6.20
CA HIS A 88 -11.38 6.88 -5.69
C HIS A 88 -10.90 6.84 -4.24
N PRO A 89 -9.72 7.40 -3.92
CA PRO A 89 -9.23 7.46 -2.54
C PRO A 89 -10.24 8.21 -1.66
N PRO A 90 -10.52 7.72 -0.43
CA PRO A 90 -11.42 8.42 0.48
C PRO A 90 -10.82 9.73 0.98
N ASN A 91 -11.64 10.57 1.61
CA ASN A 91 -11.16 11.70 2.39
C ASN A 91 -10.50 11.17 3.69
N ILE A 92 -9.24 11.55 3.92
CA ILE A 92 -8.48 11.18 5.13
C ILE A 92 -8.05 12.40 5.94
N SER A 93 -8.72 13.53 5.74
CA SER A 93 -8.52 14.73 6.54
C SER A 93 -9.05 14.54 7.98
N SER A 94 -8.76 15.50 8.85
CA SER A 94 -9.22 15.53 10.24
C SER A 94 -10.72 15.85 10.40
N ASP A 95 -11.48 15.97 9.31
CA ASP A 95 -12.93 16.17 9.33
C ASP A 95 -13.65 15.00 10.04
N PRO A 96 -14.56 15.28 11.00
CA PRO A 96 -15.20 14.23 11.82
C PRO A 96 -16.30 13.45 11.08
N ASP A 97 -16.91 14.01 10.04
CA ASP A 97 -18.08 13.45 9.39
C ASP A 97 -17.72 12.66 8.13
N VAL A 98 -16.82 13.23 7.31
CA VAL A 98 -16.44 12.65 6.01
C VAL A 98 -14.99 12.19 5.94
N GLY A 99 -14.15 12.59 6.91
CA GLY A 99 -12.75 12.20 7.04
C GLY A 99 -12.49 11.14 8.12
N ILE A 100 -11.28 11.15 8.67
CA ILE A 100 -10.85 10.28 9.78
C ILE A 100 -10.93 10.97 11.16
N GLY A 101 -11.55 12.15 11.23
CA GLY A 101 -11.65 12.96 12.45
C GLY A 101 -12.32 12.24 13.62
N ALA A 102 -13.28 11.35 13.36
CA ALA A 102 -13.96 10.57 14.39
C ALA A 102 -13.39 9.15 14.59
N TRP A 103 -12.33 8.77 13.87
CA TRP A 103 -11.75 7.43 13.98
C TRP A 103 -10.94 7.31 15.27
N THR A 104 -10.78 6.08 15.74
CA THR A 104 -9.83 5.69 16.77
C THR A 104 -8.51 5.25 16.14
N LEU A 105 -7.43 5.24 16.92
CA LEU A 105 -6.15 4.70 16.46
C LEU A 105 -6.28 3.24 16.01
N ALA A 106 -7.09 2.43 16.70
CA ALA A 106 -7.30 1.03 16.34
C ALA A 106 -8.02 0.89 14.98
N GLU A 107 -9.07 1.68 14.72
CA GLU A 107 -9.76 1.68 13.42
C GLU A 107 -8.81 2.12 12.28
N PHE A 108 -7.98 3.15 12.52
CA PHE A 108 -6.98 3.59 11.55
C PHE A 108 -5.89 2.53 11.32
N GLY A 109 -5.37 1.94 12.39
CA GLY A 109 -4.34 0.91 12.34
C GLY A 109 -4.81 -0.39 11.69
N ASP A 110 -6.06 -0.80 11.89
CA ASP A 110 -6.68 -1.93 11.19
C ASP A 110 -6.84 -1.65 9.70
N ALA A 111 -7.22 -0.43 9.31
CA ALA A 111 -7.25 -0.06 7.90
C ALA A 111 -5.84 -0.18 7.30
N MET A 112 -4.84 0.47 7.91
CA MET A 112 -3.46 0.48 7.44
C MET A 112 -2.84 -0.92 7.38
N THR A 113 -2.93 -1.70 8.45
CA THR A 113 -2.13 -2.94 8.57
C THR A 113 -2.91 -4.20 8.22
N ARG A 114 -4.24 -4.15 8.19
CA ARG A 114 -5.09 -5.31 7.92
C ARG A 114 -6.00 -5.11 6.71
N GLY A 115 -6.11 -3.90 6.16
CA GLY A 115 -7.06 -3.62 5.09
C GLY A 115 -8.50 -3.87 5.55
N VAL A 116 -8.82 -3.50 6.79
CA VAL A 116 -10.17 -3.63 7.37
C VAL A 116 -10.72 -2.23 7.61
N GLY A 117 -11.86 -1.93 6.99
CA GLY A 117 -12.50 -0.63 7.15
C GLY A 117 -13.16 -0.47 8.51
N ARG A 118 -13.54 0.78 8.84
CA ARG A 118 -14.22 1.11 10.09
C ARG A 118 -15.46 0.26 10.36
N SER A 119 -16.26 -0.02 9.33
CA SER A 119 -17.47 -0.83 9.43
C SER A 119 -17.19 -2.35 9.44
N GLY A 120 -15.92 -2.75 9.38
CA GLY A 120 -15.49 -4.14 9.39
C GLY A 120 -15.52 -4.79 8.02
N GLU A 121 -15.55 -4.02 6.94
CA GLU A 121 -15.41 -4.54 5.58
C GLU A 121 -13.95 -4.90 5.22
N HIS A 122 -13.74 -5.64 4.14
CA HIS A 122 -12.44 -5.63 3.45
C HIS A 122 -12.28 -4.34 2.63
N LEU A 123 -11.13 -3.69 2.77
CA LEU A 123 -10.70 -2.61 1.88
C LEU A 123 -10.08 -3.19 0.61
N TYR A 124 -10.16 -2.43 -0.49
CA TYR A 124 -9.54 -2.82 -1.75
C TYR A 124 -8.02 -2.68 -1.67
N PRO A 125 -7.24 -3.61 -2.27
CA PRO A 125 -5.77 -3.59 -2.21
C PRO A 125 -5.12 -2.47 -3.01
N SER A 126 -5.91 -1.62 -3.69
CA SER A 126 -5.44 -0.32 -4.20
C SER A 126 -5.02 0.62 -3.07
N PHE A 127 -5.57 0.43 -1.87
CA PHE A 127 -4.96 0.91 -0.64
C PHE A 127 -3.87 -0.10 -0.22
N PRO A 128 -2.58 0.26 -0.18
CA PRO A 128 -1.48 -0.70 -0.10
C PRO A 128 -1.25 -1.25 1.32
N TYR A 129 -2.33 -1.67 1.98
CA TYR A 129 -2.31 -2.27 3.32
C TYR A 129 -1.44 -3.54 3.37
N GLY A 130 -1.25 -4.23 2.25
CA GLY A 130 -0.35 -5.38 2.16
C GLY A 130 1.11 -4.99 2.38
N SER A 131 1.50 -3.77 1.99
CA SER A 131 2.80 -3.17 2.28
C SER A 131 2.82 -2.60 3.70
N TYR A 132 1.84 -1.77 4.06
CA TYR A 132 1.74 -1.14 5.38
C TYR A 132 1.58 -2.13 6.53
N ALA A 133 1.20 -3.37 6.29
CA ALA A 133 1.22 -4.45 7.29
C ALA A 133 2.59 -4.66 7.97
N ARG A 134 3.68 -4.17 7.36
CA ARG A 134 5.04 -4.19 7.93
C ARG A 134 5.36 -2.98 8.81
N MET A 135 4.51 -1.96 8.84
CA MET A 135 4.72 -0.77 9.67
C MET A 135 4.65 -1.14 11.15
N THR A 136 5.49 -0.48 11.96
CA THR A 136 5.42 -0.65 13.40
C THR A 136 4.14 0.00 13.95
N PRO A 137 3.58 -0.49 15.08
CA PRO A 137 2.46 0.20 15.72
C PRO A 137 2.76 1.65 16.08
N GLN A 138 4.02 1.97 16.42
CA GLN A 138 4.43 3.34 16.74
C GLN A 138 4.39 4.24 15.50
N ASP A 139 4.93 3.81 14.36
CA ASP A 139 4.89 4.58 13.11
C ASP A 139 3.44 4.88 12.68
N VAL A 140 2.52 3.93 12.90
CA VAL A 140 1.08 4.11 12.65
C VAL A 140 0.46 5.12 13.62
N ASN A 141 0.84 5.08 14.91
CA ASN A 141 0.40 6.04 15.91
C ASN A 141 0.88 7.46 15.59
N ASP A 142 2.16 7.60 15.25
CA ASP A 142 2.79 8.87 14.92
C ASP A 142 2.18 9.47 13.64
N LEU A 143 2.00 8.65 12.59
CA LEU A 143 1.29 9.03 11.38
C LEU A 143 -0.13 9.49 11.69
N TYR A 144 -0.88 8.73 12.49
CA TYR A 144 -2.24 9.07 12.88
C TYR A 144 -2.29 10.41 13.62
N GLY A 145 -1.39 10.60 14.59
CA GLY A 145 -1.23 11.88 15.29
C GLY A 145 -0.98 13.04 14.35
N PHE A 146 -0.03 12.89 13.41
CA PHE A 146 0.28 13.92 12.43
C PHE A 146 -0.92 14.24 11.52
N LEU A 147 -1.62 13.23 10.99
CA LEU A 147 -2.81 13.42 10.15
C LEU A 147 -3.90 14.22 10.87
N LYS A 148 -4.05 14.04 12.19
CA LYS A 148 -5.04 14.77 13.00
C LYS A 148 -4.71 16.24 13.20
N THR A 149 -3.47 16.65 12.93
CA THR A 149 -3.07 18.07 12.91
C THR A 149 -3.33 18.76 11.57
N LEU A 150 -3.57 17.99 10.51
CA LEU A 150 -3.75 18.53 9.17
C LEU A 150 -5.11 19.21 8.99
N PRO A 151 -5.25 20.12 8.00
CA PRO A 151 -6.51 20.80 7.73
C PRO A 151 -7.65 19.81 7.42
N ALA A 152 -8.81 20.07 8.02
CA ALA A 152 -10.05 19.36 7.70
C ALA A 152 -10.55 19.75 6.29
N SER A 153 -11.27 18.83 5.67
CA SER A 153 -11.98 19.05 4.41
C SER A 153 -13.35 18.37 4.48
N ASP A 154 -14.41 19.10 4.14
CA ASP A 154 -15.79 18.62 4.12
C ASP A 154 -16.17 17.88 2.82
N LYS A 155 -15.22 17.76 1.88
CA LYS A 155 -15.45 17.08 0.60
C LYS A 155 -15.73 15.58 0.80
N VAL A 156 -16.86 15.14 0.28
CA VAL A 156 -17.19 13.72 0.17
C VAL A 156 -16.52 13.14 -1.07
N ALA A 157 -15.62 12.16 -0.88
CA ALA A 157 -15.02 11.44 -1.98
C ALA A 157 -16.07 10.54 -2.69
N PRO A 158 -16.02 10.41 -4.04
CA PRO A 158 -16.90 9.50 -4.76
C PRO A 158 -16.67 8.03 -4.35
N ALA A 159 -17.69 7.19 -4.53
CA ALA A 159 -17.52 5.75 -4.44
C ALA A 159 -16.67 5.21 -5.60
N HIS A 160 -16.07 4.03 -5.44
CA HIS A 160 -15.36 3.37 -6.54
C HIS A 160 -16.31 2.96 -7.68
N GLU A 161 -15.82 3.02 -8.91
CA GLU A 161 -16.51 2.59 -10.11
C GLU A 161 -15.96 1.24 -10.57
N LEU A 162 -16.35 0.16 -9.88
CA LEU A 162 -15.89 -1.19 -10.16
C LEU A 162 -17.01 -2.02 -10.77
N GLY A 163 -16.70 -2.76 -11.83
CA GLY A 163 -17.61 -3.72 -12.45
C GLY A 163 -17.69 -5.03 -11.66
N PHE A 164 -18.72 -5.84 -11.94
CA PHE A 164 -18.71 -7.24 -11.50
C PHE A 164 -17.57 -8.00 -12.20
N PRO A 165 -16.82 -8.86 -11.50
CA PRO A 165 -17.00 -9.29 -10.10
C PRO A 165 -16.27 -8.43 -9.05
N PHE A 166 -15.48 -7.44 -9.45
CA PHE A 166 -14.59 -6.68 -8.56
C PHE A 166 -15.34 -5.76 -7.56
N ASN A 167 -16.61 -5.44 -7.81
CA ASN A 167 -17.44 -4.73 -6.84
C ASN A 167 -17.88 -5.57 -5.62
N GLN A 168 -17.57 -6.87 -5.59
CA GLN A 168 -17.96 -7.76 -4.49
C GLN A 168 -16.85 -7.84 -3.42
N ARG A 169 -16.97 -7.06 -2.34
CA ARG A 169 -15.98 -7.04 -1.25
C ARG A 169 -15.73 -8.39 -0.57
N LEU A 170 -16.70 -9.32 -0.60
CA LEU A 170 -16.52 -10.67 -0.06
C LEU A 170 -15.43 -11.45 -0.82
N ALA A 171 -15.26 -11.22 -2.12
CA ALA A 171 -14.21 -11.88 -2.90
C ALA A 171 -12.80 -11.47 -2.46
N LEU A 172 -12.66 -10.28 -1.84
CA LEU A 172 -11.38 -9.80 -1.31
C LEU A 172 -10.89 -10.65 -0.13
N GLY A 173 -11.78 -11.32 0.59
CA GLY A 173 -11.38 -12.27 1.64
C GLY A 173 -10.53 -13.40 1.06
N GLY A 174 -10.96 -13.98 -0.06
CA GLY A 174 -10.19 -15.00 -0.78
C GLY A 174 -8.88 -14.45 -1.35
N TRP A 175 -8.90 -13.22 -1.88
CA TRP A 175 -7.67 -12.56 -2.36
C TRP A 175 -6.66 -12.36 -1.22
N LYS A 176 -7.10 -11.87 -0.05
CA LYS A 176 -6.24 -11.69 1.12
C LYS A 176 -5.70 -13.02 1.63
N PHE A 177 -6.52 -14.07 1.65
CA PHE A 177 -6.06 -15.40 2.03
C PHE A 177 -4.89 -15.90 1.16
N LEU A 178 -4.85 -15.52 -0.13
CA LEU A 178 -3.78 -15.90 -1.06
C LEU A 178 -2.55 -14.98 -0.99
N TYR A 179 -2.73 -13.67 -0.81
CA TYR A 179 -1.68 -12.68 -1.08
C TYR A 179 -1.29 -11.80 0.11
N PHE A 180 -2.12 -11.68 1.15
CA PHE A 180 -1.81 -10.83 2.30
C PHE A 180 -0.73 -11.47 3.17
N SER A 181 0.34 -10.73 3.42
CA SER A 181 1.42 -11.16 4.32
C SER A 181 2.14 -9.94 4.88
N ALA A 182 2.37 -9.96 6.19
CA ALA A 182 3.20 -9.00 6.91
C ALA A 182 4.69 -9.43 6.96
N ALA A 183 5.04 -10.61 6.43
CA ALA A 183 6.42 -11.07 6.40
C ALA A 183 7.26 -10.23 5.42
N PRO A 184 8.58 -10.10 5.66
CA PRO A 184 9.48 -9.53 4.68
C PRO A 184 9.37 -10.21 3.31
N ARG A 185 9.59 -9.45 2.23
CA ARG A 185 9.61 -9.94 0.85
C ARG A 185 10.95 -10.55 0.50
N VAL A 186 12.03 -10.03 1.08
CA VAL A 186 13.39 -10.53 0.92
C VAL A 186 13.92 -10.98 2.28
N GLU A 187 14.36 -12.22 2.38
CA GLU A 187 15.10 -12.67 3.56
C GLU A 187 16.55 -12.18 3.45
N LEU A 188 17.00 -11.41 4.44
CA LEU A 188 18.33 -10.84 4.48
C LEU A 188 19.17 -11.55 5.55
N THR A 189 20.27 -12.18 5.14
CA THR A 189 21.26 -12.78 6.07
C THR A 189 22.35 -11.76 6.38
N ASP A 190 22.66 -11.55 7.66
CA ASP A 190 23.74 -10.68 8.14
C ASP A 190 23.72 -9.23 7.59
N ALA A 191 22.53 -8.71 7.26
CA ALA A 191 22.39 -7.34 6.77
C ALA A 191 22.69 -6.29 7.85
N SER A 192 23.36 -5.21 7.43
CA SER A 192 23.58 -4.04 8.27
C SER A 192 22.27 -3.33 8.61
N ASP A 193 22.28 -2.53 9.67
CA ASP A 193 21.08 -1.79 10.10
C ASP A 193 20.60 -0.80 9.03
N LEU A 194 21.52 -0.25 8.22
CA LEU A 194 21.18 0.59 7.07
C LEU A 194 20.33 -0.18 6.04
N VAL A 195 20.71 -1.42 5.71
CA VAL A 195 19.96 -2.25 4.75
C VAL A 195 18.61 -2.68 5.35
N LYS A 196 18.55 -2.99 6.64
CA LYS A 196 17.28 -3.32 7.33
C LYS A 196 16.33 -2.12 7.35
N ARG A 197 16.84 -0.91 7.58
CA ARG A 197 16.04 0.32 7.48
C ARG A 197 15.52 0.52 6.06
N GLY A 198 16.35 0.27 5.06
CA GLY A 198 15.95 0.31 3.65
C GLY A 198 14.87 -0.71 3.30
N GLN A 199 15.02 -1.94 3.81
CA GLN A 199 14.02 -2.99 3.65
C GLN A 199 12.68 -2.55 4.21
N TYR A 200 12.67 -2.03 5.45
CA TYR A 200 11.47 -1.50 6.07
C TYR A 200 10.80 -0.46 5.18
N LEU A 201 11.55 0.56 4.75
CA LEU A 201 11.03 1.65 3.92
C LEU A 201 10.51 1.15 2.57
N VAL A 202 11.23 0.27 1.86
CA VAL A 202 10.88 -0.16 0.51
C VAL A 202 9.72 -1.16 0.49
N GLU A 203 9.71 -2.13 1.41
CA GLU A 203 8.67 -3.17 1.46
C GLU A 203 7.42 -2.72 2.24
N GLY A 204 7.60 -1.79 3.19
CA GLY A 204 6.58 -1.27 4.09
C GLY A 204 6.03 0.08 3.62
N PRO A 205 6.25 1.19 4.36
CA PRO A 205 5.61 2.48 4.07
C PRO A 205 5.86 3.02 2.66
N GLY A 206 7.05 2.86 2.09
CA GLY A 206 7.36 3.29 0.72
C GLY A 206 6.72 2.45 -0.38
N HIS A 207 6.20 1.27 -0.05
CA HIS A 207 5.37 0.40 -0.91
C HIS A 207 5.86 0.27 -2.36
N CYS A 208 7.18 0.29 -2.59
CA CYS A 208 7.74 0.43 -3.92
C CYS A 208 7.38 -0.76 -4.82
N GLY A 209 7.18 -1.93 -4.19
CA GLY A 209 6.72 -3.14 -4.85
C GLY A 209 5.36 -3.02 -5.52
N GLU A 210 4.48 -2.11 -5.08
CA GLU A 210 3.13 -1.98 -5.62
C GLU A 210 3.12 -1.56 -7.10
N CYS A 211 4.14 -0.80 -7.53
CA CYS A 211 4.37 -0.43 -8.92
C CYS A 211 5.51 -1.24 -9.56
N HIS A 212 6.58 -1.51 -8.81
CA HIS A 212 7.78 -2.14 -9.35
C HIS A 212 7.75 -3.67 -9.33
N THR A 213 6.65 -4.33 -8.99
CA THR A 213 6.53 -5.80 -9.05
C THR A 213 5.40 -6.20 -10.01
N PRO A 214 5.64 -7.09 -10.98
CA PRO A 214 4.60 -7.48 -11.92
C PRO A 214 3.52 -8.30 -11.19
N ARG A 215 2.27 -8.16 -11.64
CA ARG A 215 1.12 -8.83 -11.06
C ARG A 215 0.61 -10.00 -11.91
N ASP A 216 0.05 -11.01 -11.26
CA ASP A 216 -0.68 -12.09 -11.91
C ASP A 216 -2.11 -11.68 -12.30
N ALA A 217 -2.87 -12.63 -12.87
CA ALA A 217 -4.23 -12.36 -13.33
C ALA A 217 -5.23 -12.02 -12.20
N LEU A 218 -4.91 -12.32 -10.95
CA LEU A 218 -5.71 -11.98 -9.78
C LEU A 218 -5.23 -10.68 -9.11
N GLY A 219 -4.25 -10.00 -9.69
CA GLY A 219 -3.69 -8.75 -9.17
C GLY A 219 -2.70 -8.93 -8.01
N GLY A 220 -2.33 -10.17 -7.67
CA GLY A 220 -1.29 -10.46 -6.69
C GLY A 220 0.11 -10.31 -7.28
N PHE A 221 1.13 -10.06 -6.45
CA PHE A 221 2.51 -10.03 -6.91
C PHE A 221 2.97 -11.39 -7.45
N LYS A 222 3.63 -11.40 -8.61
CA LYS A 222 4.27 -12.60 -9.12
C LYS A 222 5.44 -12.99 -8.21
N SER A 223 5.37 -14.21 -7.68
CA SER A 223 6.45 -14.77 -6.85
C SER A 223 7.77 -14.81 -7.61
N GLY A 224 8.88 -14.48 -6.93
CA GLY A 224 10.23 -14.45 -7.52
C GLY A 224 10.48 -13.30 -8.51
N GLN A 225 9.57 -12.31 -8.60
CA GLN A 225 9.70 -11.14 -9.48
C GLN A 225 9.68 -9.82 -8.69
N TRP A 226 10.05 -9.86 -7.41
CA TRP A 226 10.07 -8.69 -6.54
C TRP A 226 10.93 -7.58 -7.17
N LEU A 227 10.33 -6.39 -7.33
CA LEU A 227 10.97 -5.19 -7.89
C LEU A 227 11.47 -5.30 -9.35
N ALA A 228 11.04 -6.33 -10.08
CA ALA A 228 11.45 -6.60 -11.47
C ALA A 228 10.81 -5.66 -12.52
N GLY A 229 9.97 -4.70 -12.12
CA GLY A 229 9.19 -3.84 -13.00
C GLY A 229 8.00 -4.57 -13.62
N GLY A 230 7.34 -3.93 -14.59
CA GLY A 230 6.19 -4.53 -15.27
C GLY A 230 5.29 -3.51 -15.95
N PRO A 231 4.15 -3.95 -16.50
CA PRO A 231 3.13 -3.05 -17.02
C PRO A 231 2.70 -2.03 -15.95
N ASN A 232 2.44 -0.79 -16.38
CA ASN A 232 1.94 0.24 -15.46
C ASN A 232 0.55 -0.16 -14.92
N PRO A 233 0.38 -0.31 -13.59
CA PRO A 233 -0.91 -0.71 -13.02
C PRO A 233 -2.03 0.32 -13.27
N GLU A 234 -1.68 1.58 -13.55
CA GLU A 234 -2.64 2.65 -13.85
C GLU A 234 -2.97 2.80 -15.34
N GLY A 235 -2.40 1.94 -16.21
CA GLY A 235 -2.74 1.87 -17.62
C GLY A 235 -1.53 1.75 -18.54
N LYS A 236 -1.31 2.76 -19.40
CA LYS A 236 -0.29 2.66 -20.46
C LYS A 236 1.11 2.91 -19.91
N GLY A 237 2.07 2.13 -20.42
CA GLY A 237 3.49 2.27 -20.11
C GLY A 237 4.04 1.09 -19.32
N THR A 238 5.29 1.22 -18.89
CA THR A 238 6.03 0.19 -18.16
C THR A 238 6.74 0.86 -16.99
N ILE A 239 6.64 0.23 -15.83
CA ILE A 239 7.39 0.58 -14.63
C ILE A 239 8.73 -0.16 -14.68
N PRO A 240 9.86 0.52 -14.49
CA PRO A 240 11.17 -0.10 -14.66
C PRO A 240 11.47 -1.13 -13.55
N ASN A 241 12.33 -2.08 -13.90
CA ASN A 241 13.03 -2.92 -12.93
C ASN A 241 13.95 -2.04 -12.07
N ILE A 242 13.88 -2.17 -10.74
CA ILE A 242 14.73 -1.42 -9.80
C ILE A 242 15.66 -2.32 -8.98
N THR A 243 15.79 -3.60 -9.36
CA THR A 243 16.78 -4.51 -8.78
C THR A 243 18.17 -4.26 -9.38
N PRO A 244 19.25 -4.83 -8.79
CA PRO A 244 20.60 -4.74 -9.35
C PRO A 244 20.73 -5.35 -10.76
N GLY A 245 19.81 -6.22 -11.17
CA GLY A 245 19.78 -6.81 -12.52
C GLY A 245 19.17 -5.91 -13.59
N SER A 246 18.62 -4.75 -13.20
CA SER A 246 17.99 -3.80 -14.11
C SER A 246 18.95 -3.24 -15.16
N LYS A 247 18.51 -3.17 -16.42
CA LYS A 247 19.26 -2.53 -17.50
C LYS A 247 19.31 -1.00 -17.38
N SER A 248 18.38 -0.39 -16.67
CA SER A 248 18.29 1.08 -16.53
C SER A 248 18.94 1.58 -15.24
N ILE A 249 18.69 0.90 -14.11
CA ILE A 249 19.10 1.36 -12.77
C ILE A 249 20.20 0.47 -12.17
N GLY A 250 20.45 -0.72 -12.74
CA GLY A 250 21.42 -1.66 -12.18
C GLY A 250 22.85 -1.11 -12.11
N SER A 251 23.22 -0.23 -13.05
CA SER A 251 24.52 0.46 -13.10
C SER A 251 24.64 1.63 -12.13
N TRP A 252 23.53 2.14 -11.59
CA TRP A 252 23.56 3.29 -10.68
C TRP A 252 24.23 2.89 -9.36
N SER A 253 25.04 3.80 -8.82
CA SER A 253 25.56 3.68 -7.47
C SER A 253 24.45 3.90 -6.44
N ALA A 254 24.69 3.53 -5.18
CA ALA A 254 23.74 3.87 -4.11
C ALA A 254 23.56 5.39 -3.96
N GLY A 255 24.63 6.17 -4.17
CA GLY A 255 24.58 7.63 -4.16
C GLY A 255 23.71 8.19 -5.28
N ASP A 256 23.79 7.62 -6.48
CA ASP A 256 22.95 8.00 -7.62
C ASP A 256 21.47 7.77 -7.34
N ILE A 257 21.13 6.63 -6.73
CA ILE A 257 19.75 6.32 -6.33
C ILE A 257 19.27 7.32 -5.27
N ALA A 258 20.06 7.59 -4.23
CA ALA A 258 19.69 8.55 -3.19
C ALA A 258 19.51 9.97 -3.76
N ALA A 259 20.40 10.41 -4.65
CA ALA A 259 20.31 11.70 -5.34
C ALA A 259 19.09 11.79 -6.26
N TYR A 260 18.73 10.71 -6.95
CA TYR A 260 17.51 10.64 -7.75
C TYR A 260 16.25 10.78 -6.88
N LEU A 261 16.20 10.09 -5.73
CA LEU A 261 15.08 10.21 -4.79
C LEU A 261 14.98 11.60 -4.16
N GLU A 262 16.11 12.32 -4.04
CA GLU A 262 16.14 13.70 -3.56
C GLU A 262 15.72 14.71 -4.63
N THR A 263 16.24 14.58 -5.85
CA THR A 263 16.20 15.66 -6.85
C THR A 263 15.28 15.37 -8.03
N GLY A 264 15.00 14.09 -8.28
CA GLY A 264 14.31 13.63 -9.49
C GLY A 264 15.19 13.57 -10.73
N PHE A 265 16.49 13.85 -10.64
CA PHE A 265 17.40 13.72 -11.79
C PHE A 265 18.11 12.38 -11.81
N THR A 266 18.21 11.79 -13.00
CA THR A 266 19.05 10.62 -13.26
C THR A 266 20.53 11.04 -13.28
N PRO A 267 21.48 10.08 -13.17
CA PRO A 267 22.92 10.38 -13.29
C PRO A 267 23.32 11.04 -14.61
N ASP A 268 22.54 10.81 -15.67
CA ASP A 268 22.73 11.41 -16.99
C ASP A 268 21.95 12.73 -17.16
N PHE A 269 21.44 13.31 -16.06
CA PHE A 269 20.68 14.56 -15.99
C PHE A 269 19.33 14.57 -16.71
N ASP A 270 18.76 13.40 -16.99
CA ASP A 270 17.35 13.29 -17.37
C ASP A 270 16.45 13.44 -16.12
N SER A 271 15.16 13.73 -16.29
CA SER A 271 14.23 13.96 -15.20
C SER A 271 13.23 12.82 -15.01
N VAL A 272 12.82 12.58 -13.75
CA VAL A 272 11.72 11.69 -13.39
C VAL A 272 10.44 12.09 -14.12
N GLY A 273 9.72 11.09 -14.63
CA GLY A 273 8.46 11.27 -15.33
C GLY A 273 7.36 10.36 -14.79
N GLY A 274 6.13 10.61 -15.27
CA GLY A 274 4.96 9.81 -14.92
C GLY A 274 4.61 9.88 -13.43
N THR A 275 4.05 8.80 -12.91
CA THR A 275 3.59 8.71 -11.50
C THR A 275 4.74 8.74 -10.48
N MET A 276 5.99 8.43 -10.90
CA MET A 276 7.15 8.53 -10.01
C MET A 276 7.51 9.96 -9.61
N VAL A 277 6.99 10.98 -10.29
CA VAL A 277 7.18 12.39 -9.89
C VAL A 277 6.64 12.63 -8.48
N GLU A 278 5.42 12.16 -8.19
CA GLU A 278 4.83 12.34 -6.85
C GLU A 278 5.54 11.50 -5.79
N VAL A 279 5.97 10.29 -6.15
CA VAL A 279 6.80 9.46 -5.26
C VAL A 279 8.10 10.19 -4.91
N GLN A 280 8.82 10.71 -5.91
CA GLN A 280 10.05 11.45 -5.69
C GLN A 280 9.82 12.69 -4.83
N LYS A 281 8.77 13.49 -5.07
CA LYS A 281 8.44 14.64 -4.23
C LYS A 281 8.21 14.27 -2.77
N ASN A 282 7.72 13.06 -2.50
CA ASN A 282 7.62 12.55 -1.14
C ASN A 282 8.98 12.12 -0.58
N MET A 283 9.76 11.37 -1.36
CA MET A 283 11.09 10.92 -0.93
C MET A 283 12.04 12.09 -0.66
N ALA A 284 11.90 13.21 -1.39
CA ALA A 284 12.64 14.45 -1.15
C ALA A 284 12.37 15.09 0.22
N GLN A 285 11.26 14.72 0.90
CA GLN A 285 10.93 15.18 2.25
C GLN A 285 11.52 14.30 3.35
N LEU A 286 12.10 13.16 3.00
CA LEU A 286 12.73 12.25 3.95
C LEU A 286 14.15 12.70 4.30
N PRO A 287 14.66 12.37 5.49
CA PRO A 287 16.05 12.61 5.82
C PRO A 287 16.98 11.86 4.85
N ALA A 288 18.17 12.42 4.62
CA ALA A 288 19.16 11.80 3.73
C ALA A 288 19.46 10.34 4.08
N SER A 289 19.54 10.02 5.38
CA SER A 289 19.76 8.67 5.89
C SER A 289 18.73 7.65 5.42
N ASP A 290 17.46 8.06 5.26
CA ASP A 290 16.40 7.15 4.79
C ASP A 290 16.49 6.92 3.28
N ARG A 291 16.84 7.95 2.49
CA ARG A 291 17.11 7.80 1.05
C ARG A 291 18.33 6.91 0.81
N GLU A 292 19.37 7.06 1.61
CA GLU A 292 20.55 6.20 1.61
C GLU A 292 20.21 4.76 2.01
N ALA A 293 19.36 4.57 3.02
CA ALA A 293 18.89 3.25 3.43
C ALA A 293 18.11 2.56 2.31
N ILE A 294 17.16 3.27 1.67
CA ILE A 294 16.42 2.78 0.49
C ILE A 294 17.40 2.34 -0.60
N ALA A 295 18.37 3.20 -0.94
CA ALA A 295 19.38 2.88 -1.95
C ALA A 295 20.20 1.64 -1.57
N ALA A 296 20.65 1.52 -0.32
CA ALA A 296 21.40 0.38 0.17
C ALA A 296 20.61 -0.93 0.05
N TYR A 297 19.31 -0.92 0.39
CA TYR A 297 18.45 -2.08 0.23
C TYR A 297 18.23 -2.44 -1.25
N LEU A 298 17.98 -1.46 -2.13
CA LEU A 298 17.84 -1.71 -3.57
C LEU A 298 19.11 -2.30 -4.21
N LYS A 299 20.30 -2.02 -3.66
CA LYS A 299 21.53 -2.69 -4.08
C LYS A 299 21.71 -4.10 -3.49
N ALA A 300 21.00 -4.42 -2.40
CA ALA A 300 21.10 -5.69 -1.69
C ALA A 300 20.03 -6.72 -2.09
N VAL A 301 18.92 -6.30 -2.73
CA VAL A 301 17.88 -7.25 -3.18
C VAL A 301 18.40 -8.21 -4.26
N PRO A 302 17.85 -9.44 -4.35
CA PRO A 302 18.16 -10.34 -5.44
C PRO A 302 17.96 -9.69 -6.81
N ALA A 303 18.94 -9.87 -7.70
CA ALA A 303 18.86 -9.36 -9.06
C ALA A 303 17.83 -10.13 -9.88
N VAL A 304 16.96 -9.41 -10.59
CA VAL A 304 16.07 -9.97 -11.62
C VAL A 304 16.42 -9.30 -12.95
N GLN A 305 16.46 -10.05 -14.05
CA GLN A 305 16.84 -9.55 -15.38
C GLN A 305 15.64 -9.13 -16.21
#